data_AF-A0A4Q3H0W3-F1
#
_entry.id   AF-A0A4Q3H0W3-F1
#
_cell.length_a   1.000
_cell.length_b   1.000
_cell.length_c   1.000
_cell.angle_alpha   90.00
_cell.angle_beta   90.00
_cell.angle_gamma   90.00
#
_symmetry.space_group_name_H-M   'P 1'
#
loop_
_entity.id
_entity.type
_entity.pdbx_description
1 polymer ?
#
loop_
_entity_poly.entity_id
_entity_poly.type
_entity_poly.pdbx_seq_one_letter_code
_entity_poly.pdbx_strand_id
1 'polypeptide(L)'
;IVRRELGVGSTNGLIFALLLGTVVTIFFHDWHLGVVIAIALFINFMMAAFAGNLVPIILNRFGADPAVASSVFVTMMTDLTGFFGFLGLATLWFGLRT
;
A
#
# COMPACT_ATOMS: atom_id res chain seq x y z
N ILE A 1 6.49 6.95 18.94
CA ILE A 1 6.22 5.66 18.25
C ILE A 1 5.64 5.93 16.87
N VAL A 2 4.47 6.58 16.78
CA VAL A 2 3.82 7.00 15.52
C VAL A 2 4.75 7.74 14.53
N ARG A 3 5.51 8.76 14.96
CA ARG A 3 6.44 9.49 14.07
C ARG A 3 7.60 8.64 13.53
N ARG A 4 8.02 7.61 14.29
CA ARG A 4 9.10 6.69 13.90
C ARG A 4 8.60 5.66 12.89
N GLU A 5 7.41 5.12 13.12
CA GLU A 5 6.76 4.17 12.21
C GLU A 5 6.35 4.82 10.89
N LEU A 6 5.82 6.04 10.94
CA LEU A 6 5.56 6.84 9.74
C LEU A 6 6.85 7.07 8.94
N GLY A 7 7.97 7.34 9.60
CA GLY A 7 9.26 7.51 8.93
C GLY A 7 9.77 6.24 8.25
N VAL A 8 9.65 5.08 8.93
CA VAL A 8 10.08 3.78 8.39
C VAL A 8 9.19 3.35 7.22
N GLY A 9 7.87 3.45 7.38
CA GLY A 9 6.92 3.18 6.30
C GLY A 9 7.18 4.09 5.10
N SER A 10 7.40 5.39 5.35
CA SER A 10 7.59 6.38 4.27
C SER A 10 8.84 6.09 3.47
N THR A 11 9.93 5.78 4.17
CA THR A 11 11.22 5.48 3.52
C THR A 11 11.13 4.21 2.69
N ASN A 12 10.61 3.11 3.26
CA ASN A 12 10.47 1.85 2.54
C ASN A 12 9.51 1.99 1.36
N GLY A 13 8.35 2.62 1.58
CA GLY A 13 7.38 2.86 0.52
C GLY A 13 7.97 3.66 -0.63
N LEU A 14 8.75 4.71 -0.34
CA LEU A 14 9.37 5.54 -1.38
C LEU A 14 10.40 4.75 -2.19
N ILE A 15 11.25 3.95 -1.54
CA ILE A 15 12.28 3.14 -2.20
C ILE A 15 11.62 2.14 -3.15
N PHE A 16 10.64 1.37 -2.67
CA PHE A 16 9.96 0.37 -3.48
C PHE A 16 9.09 0.99 -4.58
N ALA A 17 8.41 2.11 -4.30
CA ALA A 17 7.63 2.83 -5.30
C ALA A 17 8.50 3.31 -6.48
N LEU A 18 9.66 3.90 -6.18
CA LEU A 18 10.59 4.38 -7.21
C LEU A 18 11.19 3.21 -7.99
N LEU A 19 11.63 2.15 -7.32
CA LEU A 19 12.20 0.97 -7.97
C LEU A 19 11.19 0.31 -8.92
N LEU A 20 10.01 -0.04 -8.40
CA LEU A 20 9.01 -0.78 -9.19
C LEU A 20 8.34 0.11 -10.23
N GLY A 21 8.09 1.38 -9.95
CA GLY A 21 7.60 2.34 -10.95
C GLY A 21 8.57 2.53 -12.12
N THR A 22 9.87 2.55 -11.83
CA THR A 22 10.91 2.60 -12.88
C THR A 22 10.92 1.31 -13.70
N VAL A 23 10.88 0.15 -13.04
CA VAL A 23 10.81 -1.16 -13.72
C VAL A 23 9.60 -1.24 -14.63
N VAL A 24 8.42 -0.82 -14.17
CA VAL A 24 7.18 -0.79 -14.97
C VAL A 24 7.35 0.13 -16.18
N THR A 25 7.88 1.33 -15.97
CA THR A 25 8.12 2.29 -17.07
C THR A 25 8.97 1.68 -18.16
N ILE A 26 10.05 0.98 -17.80
CA ILE A 26 10.96 0.34 -18.74
C ILE A 26 10.29 -0.85 -19.44
N PHE A 27 9.58 -1.69 -18.69
CA PHE A 27 9.03 -2.93 -19.23
C PHE A 27 7.86 -2.68 -20.19
N PHE A 28 6.97 -1.75 -19.83
CA PHE A 28 5.78 -1.42 -20.62
C PHE A 28 6.01 -0.27 -21.61
N HIS A 29 7.19 0.36 -21.57
CA HIS A 29 7.50 1.55 -22.39
C HIS A 29 6.47 2.68 -22.20
N ASP A 30 5.80 2.74 -21.04
CA ASP A 30 4.78 3.73 -20.70
C ASP A 30 5.09 4.36 -19.33
N TRP A 31 5.50 5.62 -19.39
CA TRP A 31 5.77 6.45 -18.22
C TRP A 31 4.52 6.70 -17.37
N HIS A 32 3.33 6.83 -17.98
CA HIS A 32 2.09 7.09 -17.25
C HIS A 32 1.75 5.90 -16.35
N LEU A 33 1.86 4.68 -16.89
CA LEU A 33 1.65 3.45 -16.12
C LEU A 33 2.66 3.32 -14.97
N GLY A 34 3.93 3.65 -15.23
CA GLY A 34 4.97 3.66 -14.21
C GLY A 34 4.69 4.59 -13.05
N VAL A 35 4.22 5.82 -13.33
CA VAL A 35 3.82 6.80 -12.30
C VAL A 35 2.62 6.31 -11.50
N VAL A 36 1.58 5.80 -12.17
CA VAL A 36 0.39 5.27 -11.50
C VAL A 36 0.77 4.13 -10.55
N ILE A 37 1.61 3.19 -11.00
CA ILE A 37 2.08 2.09 -10.16
C ILE A 37 2.96 2.60 -9.00
N ALA A 38 3.86 3.56 -9.23
CA ALA A 38 4.68 4.12 -8.17
C ALA A 38 3.81 4.74 -7.05
N ILE A 39 2.81 5.56 -7.41
CA ILE A 39 1.91 6.19 -6.44
C ILE A 39 1.08 5.13 -5.72
N ALA A 40 0.51 4.17 -6.45
CA ALA A 40 -0.28 3.09 -5.86
C ALA A 40 0.52 2.26 -4.86
N LEU A 41 1.77 1.90 -5.21
CA LEU A 41 2.67 1.17 -4.33
C LEU A 41 3.03 1.98 -3.09
N PHE A 42 3.33 3.27 -3.25
CA PHE A 42 3.63 4.13 -2.11
C PHE A 42 2.47 4.13 -1.09
N ILE A 43 1.24 4.30 -1.58
CA ILE A 43 0.02 4.24 -0.75
C ILE A 43 -0.15 2.87 -0.10
N ASN A 44 0.10 1.78 -0.84
CA ASN A 44 -0.01 0.44 -0.29
C ASN A 44 1.01 0.18 0.85
N PHE A 45 2.25 0.64 0.69
CA PHE A 45 3.26 0.53 1.75
C PHE A 45 2.95 1.41 2.97
N MET A 46 2.33 2.58 2.78
CA MET A 46 1.78 3.38 3.88
C MET A 46 0.74 2.59 4.65
N MET A 47 -0.20 1.99 3.94
CA MET A 47 -1.25 1.21 4.57
C MET A 47 -0.70 -0.04 5.27
N ALA A 48 0.27 -0.73 4.68
CA ALA A 48 0.92 -1.87 5.31
C ALA A 48 1.60 -1.48 6.64
N ALA A 49 2.31 -0.35 6.67
CA ALA A 49 2.95 0.16 7.88
C ALA A 49 1.92 0.58 8.94
N PHE A 50 0.80 1.17 8.53
CA PHE A 50 -0.29 1.52 9.45
C PHE A 50 -1.00 0.27 9.98
N ALA A 51 -1.42 -0.62 9.10
CA ALA A 51 -2.14 -1.84 9.44
C ALA A 51 -1.31 -2.76 10.35
N GLY A 52 0.00 -2.90 10.08
CA GLY A 52 0.91 -3.71 10.89
C GLY A 52 0.97 -3.30 12.37
N ASN A 53 0.67 -2.03 12.67
CA ASN A 53 0.66 -1.51 14.04
C ASN A 53 -0.76 -1.36 14.61
N LEU A 54 -1.71 -0.84 13.82
CA LEU A 54 -3.08 -0.60 14.26
C LEU A 54 -3.89 -1.90 14.44
N VAL A 55 -3.75 -2.87 13.53
CA VAL A 55 -4.58 -4.08 13.54
C VAL A 55 -4.39 -4.88 14.83
N PRO A 56 -3.16 -5.17 15.31
CA PRO A 56 -2.97 -5.89 16.57
C PRO A 56 -3.55 -5.13 17.78
N ILE A 57 -3.39 -3.80 17.81
CA ILE A 57 -3.90 -2.95 18.90
C ILE A 57 -5.44 -2.97 18.93
N ILE A 58 -6.06 -2.85 17.76
CA ILE A 58 -7.52 -2.86 17.62
C ILE A 58 -8.07 -4.23 18.03
N LEU A 59 -7.49 -5.33 17.53
CA LEU A 59 -7.93 -6.69 17.87
C LEU A 59 -7.84 -6.95 19.37
N ASN A 60 -6.72 -6.57 20.01
CA ASN A 60 -6.54 -6.70 21.44
C ASN A 60 -7.61 -5.90 22.22
N ARG A 61 -8.00 -4.72 21.73
CA ARG A 61 -9.05 -3.90 22.36
C ARG A 61 -10.44 -4.52 22.25
N PHE A 62 -10.70 -5.31 21.22
CA PHE A 62 -11.95 -6.07 21.06
C PHE A 62 -11.91 -7.45 21.73
N GLY A 63 -10.81 -7.81 22.41
CA GLY A 63 -10.65 -9.11 23.08
C GLY A 63 -10.36 -10.27 22.13
N ALA A 64 -10.05 -10.00 20.87
CA ALA A 64 -9.63 -10.99 19.89
C ALA A 64 -8.11 -11.24 19.99
N ASP A 65 -7.67 -12.48 19.81
CA ASP A 65 -6.25 -12.85 19.84
C ASP A 65 -5.51 -12.25 18.62
N PRO A 66 -4.60 -11.27 18.82
CA PRO A 66 -3.86 -10.67 17.73
C PRO A 66 -2.94 -11.67 17.02
N ALA A 67 -2.43 -12.71 17.69
CA ALA A 67 -1.47 -13.63 17.11
C ALA A 67 -2.09 -14.45 15.96
N VAL A 68 -3.37 -14.79 16.07
CA VAL A 68 -4.10 -15.61 15.08
C VAL A 68 -4.72 -14.74 14.00
N ALA A 69 -5.31 -13.60 14.36
CA ALA A 69 -6.12 -12.81 13.45
C ALA A 69 -5.35 -11.67 12.74
N SER A 70 -4.26 -11.15 13.32
CA SER A 70 -3.61 -9.94 12.79
C SER A 70 -3.07 -10.11 11.37
N SER A 71 -2.48 -11.25 11.04
CA SER A 71 -1.91 -11.50 9.71
C SER A 71 -2.98 -11.44 8.62
N VAL A 72 -4.13 -12.08 8.84
CA VAL A 72 -5.27 -12.12 7.91
C VAL A 72 -5.87 -10.73 7.71
N PHE A 73 -6.05 -9.96 8.80
CA PHE A 73 -6.56 -8.60 8.69
C PHE A 73 -5.56 -7.67 8.01
N VAL A 74 -4.27 -7.77 8.32
CA VAL A 74 -3.23 -6.95 7.67
C VAL A 74 -3.18 -7.25 6.17
N THR A 75 -3.15 -8.52 5.77
CA THR A 75 -3.13 -8.87 4.33
C THR A 75 -4.41 -8.43 3.64
N MET A 76 -5.58 -8.58 4.27
CA MET A 76 -6.84 -8.05 3.73
C MET A 76 -6.75 -6.53 3.49
N MET A 77 -6.25 -5.77 4.47
CA MET A 77 -6.14 -4.31 4.31
C MET A 77 -5.16 -3.92 3.19
N THR A 78 -4.03 -4.63 3.07
CA THR A 78 -3.08 -4.39 1.98
C THR A 78 -3.60 -4.84 0.63
N ASP A 79 -4.39 -5.91 0.56
CA ASP A 79 -4.99 -6.39 -0.70
C ASP A 79 -6.02 -5.40 -1.22
N LEU A 80 -6.91 -4.91 -0.34
CA LEU A 80 -7.88 -3.88 -0.69
C LEU A 80 -7.18 -2.60 -1.13
N THR A 81 -6.17 -2.16 -0.39
CA THR A 81 -5.48 -0.90 -0.69
C THR A 81 -4.64 -1.01 -1.97
N GLY A 82 -3.95 -2.13 -2.18
CA GLY A 82 -3.20 -2.39 -3.40
C GLY A 82 -4.11 -2.44 -4.63
N PHE A 83 -5.21 -3.19 -4.55
CA PHE A 83 -6.16 -3.33 -5.65
C PHE A 83 -6.88 -2.01 -5.95
N PHE A 84 -7.56 -1.42 -4.96
CA PHE A 84 -8.32 -0.18 -5.16
C PHE A 84 -7.41 1.02 -5.39
N GLY A 85 -6.23 1.06 -4.76
CA GLY A 85 -5.24 2.11 -5.00
C GLY A 85 -4.75 2.09 -6.44
N PHE A 86 -4.36 0.92 -6.95
CA PHE A 86 -3.92 0.82 -8.34
C PHE A 86 -5.06 1.04 -9.34
N LEU A 87 -6.15 0.29 -9.26
CA LEU A 87 -7.25 0.42 -10.23
C LEU A 87 -7.90 1.80 -10.15
N GLY A 88 -8.17 2.31 -8.94
CA GLY A 88 -8.77 3.62 -8.77
C GLY A 88 -7.89 4.74 -9.35
N LEU A 89 -6.59 4.71 -9.09
CA LEU A 89 -5.66 5.67 -9.70
C LEU A 89 -5.56 5.50 -11.21
N ALA A 90 -5.52 4.27 -11.73
CA ALA A 90 -5.47 4.03 -13.17
C ALA A 90 -6.75 4.54 -13.86
N THR A 91 -7.93 4.28 -13.28
CA THR A 91 -9.21 4.77 -13.80
C THR A 91 -9.27 6.29 -13.82
N LEU A 92 -8.84 6.95 -12.74
CA LEU A 92 -8.80 8.41 -12.66
C LEU A 92 -7.78 9.03 -13.61
N TRP A 93 -6.59 8.42 -13.72
CA TRP A 93 -5.49 8.92 -14.53
C TRP A 93 -5.73 8.78 -16.02
N PHE A 94 -6.17 7.59 -16.46
CA PHE A 94 -6.44 7.29 -17.86
C PHE A 94 -7.87 7.66 -18.27
N GLY A 95 -8.69 8.17 -17.34
CA GLY A 95 -10.08 8.55 -17.62
C GLY A 95 -10.92 7.39 -18.13
N LEU A 96 -10.63 6.17 -17.68
CA LEU A 96 -11.37 4.97 -18.07
C LEU A 96 -12.80 5.12 -17.55
N ARG A 97 -13.75 5.46 -18.43
CA ARG A 97 -15.17 5.43 -18.09
C ARG A 97 -15.59 3.96 -17.99
N THR A 98 -15.80 3.49 -16.76
CA THR A 98 -16.45 2.22 -16.46
C THR A 98 -17.88 2.21 -16.96
#